data_AF-I7CUA0-F1
#
_entry.id   AF-I7CUA0-F1
#
_cell.length_a   1.000
_cell.length_b   1.000
_cell.length_c   1.000
_cell.angle_alpha   90.00
_cell.angle_beta   90.00
_cell.angle_gamma   90.00
#
_symmetry.space_group_name_H-M   'P 1'
#
loop_
_entity.id
_entity.type
_entity.pdbx_description
1 polymer ?
#
loop_
_entity_poly.entity_id
_entity_poly.type
_entity_poly.pdbx_seq_one_letter_code
_entity_poly.pdbx_strand_id
1 'polypeptide(L)'
;MVSVVAGGPVGLLIIGAIAVLFRSLRLVTEVRTDGLYVRFAPLHRSFRRVPWEAIDSVESVTYRPLREYGGWGIRWRPATIAFNVSGSRGVYVTRSDDRDLLVGSLRPDELATAIRHGMHEAEE
;
A
#
# COMPACT_ATOMS: atom_id res chain seq x y z
N MET A 1 -19.64 35.65 -4.40
CA MET A 1 -20.47 34.49 -4.05
C MET A 1 -20.43 33.53 -5.22
N VAL A 2 -19.56 32.52 -5.19
CA VAL A 2 -19.42 31.55 -6.29
C VAL A 2 -20.55 30.54 -6.14
N SER A 3 -21.58 30.65 -6.98
CA SER A 3 -22.68 29.70 -7.01
C SER A 3 -22.16 28.31 -7.35
N VAL A 4 -22.14 27.43 -6.34
CA VAL A 4 -22.04 25.99 -6.57
C VAL A 4 -23.31 25.63 -7.34
N VAL A 5 -23.20 25.48 -8.66
CA VAL A 5 -24.31 25.02 -9.50
C VAL A 5 -24.71 23.65 -8.98
N ALA A 6 -25.89 23.60 -8.37
CA ALA A 6 -26.50 22.39 -7.89
C ALA A 6 -26.61 21.37 -9.04
N GLY A 7 -25.80 20.32 -8.95
CA GLY A 7 -26.14 18.93 -9.27
C GLY A 7 -27.10 18.68 -10.43
N GLY A 8 -26.71 19.01 -11.67
CA GLY A 8 -27.28 18.35 -12.85
C GLY A 8 -26.86 16.87 -12.93
N PRO A 9 -27.38 16.08 -13.88
CA PRO A 9 -27.01 14.67 -14.06
C PRO A 9 -25.49 14.48 -14.17
N VAL A 10 -24.76 15.45 -14.72
CA VAL A 10 -23.30 15.46 -14.79
C VAL A 10 -22.64 15.45 -13.40
N GLY A 11 -23.16 16.20 -12.43
CA GLY A 11 -22.63 16.22 -11.07
C GLY A 11 -22.84 14.88 -10.35
N LEU A 12 -24.02 14.27 -10.50
CA LEU A 12 -24.31 12.93 -9.99
C LEU A 12 -23.43 11.86 -10.65
N LEU A 13 -23.16 11.98 -11.95
CA LEU A 13 -22.25 11.08 -12.67
C LEU A 13 -20.81 11.21 -12.15
N ILE A 14 -20.32 12.43 -11.89
CA ILE A 14 -18.98 12.64 -11.33
C ILE A 14 -18.89 12.03 -9.92
N ILE A 15 -19.88 12.30 -9.05
CA ILE A 15 -19.90 11.74 -7.68
C ILE A 15 -19.98 10.21 -7.74
N GLY A 16 -20.82 9.66 -8.61
CA GLY A 16 -20.95 8.21 -8.83
C GLY A 16 -19.64 7.60 -9.32
N ALA A 17 -18.97 8.23 -10.29
CA ALA A 17 -17.68 7.78 -10.81
C ALA A 17 -16.59 7.80 -9.72
N ILE A 18 -16.55 8.85 -8.90
CA ILE A 18 -15.64 8.94 -7.75
C ILE A 18 -15.94 7.82 -6.74
N ALA A 19 -17.20 7.57 -6.40
CA ALA A 19 -17.58 6.51 -5.48
C ALA A 19 -17.18 5.12 -6.01
N VAL A 20 -17.40 4.85 -7.30
CA VAL A 20 -16.96 3.61 -7.96
C VAL A 20 -15.44 3.48 -7.95
N LEU A 21 -14.72 4.57 -8.24
CA LEU A 21 -13.26 4.61 -8.19
C LEU A 21 -12.76 4.24 -6.79
N PHE A 22 -13.27 4.87 -5.73
CA PHE A 22 -12.90 4.54 -4.34
C PHE A 22 -13.21 3.08 -3.98
N ARG A 23 -14.34 2.54 -4.43
CA ARG A 23 -14.71 1.14 -4.20
C ARG A 23 -13.81 0.15 -4.96
N SER A 24 -13.21 0.59 -6.05
CA SER A 24 -12.29 -0.20 -6.88
C SER A 24 -10.85 -0.19 -6.38
N LEU A 25 -10.50 0.67 -5.41
CA LEU A 25 -9.14 0.76 -4.87
C LEU A 25 -8.80 -0.51 -4.08
N ARG A 26 -7.68 -1.13 -4.43
CA ARG A 26 -7.19 -2.34 -3.78
C ARG A 26 -5.67 -2.34 -3.79
N LEU A 27 -5.11 -2.84 -2.70
CA LEU A 27 -3.69 -3.08 -2.55
C LEU A 27 -3.45 -4.56 -2.82
N VAL A 28 -2.75 -4.84 -3.91
CA VAL A 28 -2.34 -6.18 -4.29
C VAL A 28 -0.89 -6.34 -3.84
N THR A 29 -0.66 -7.34 -3.01
CA THR A 29 0.68 -7.70 -2.53
C THR A 29 0.93 -9.15 -2.88
N GLU A 30 2.05 -9.42 -3.55
CA GLU A 30 2.46 -10.74 -4.00
C GLU A 30 3.88 -11.00 -3.54
N VAL A 31 4.09 -12.14 -2.88
CA VAL A 31 5.41 -12.69 -2.58
C VAL A 31 5.75 -13.64 -3.72
N ARG A 32 6.82 -13.34 -4.45
CA ARG A 32 7.27 -14.13 -5.61
C ARG A 32 8.70 -14.62 -5.36
N THR A 33 9.17 -15.58 -6.14
CA THR A 33 10.50 -16.18 -5.97
C THR A 33 11.64 -15.15 -5.95
N ASP A 34 11.48 -14.02 -6.65
CA ASP A 34 12.51 -13.00 -6.83
C ASP A 34 12.25 -11.70 -6.06
N GLY A 35 11.20 -11.61 -5.23
CA GLY A 35 10.94 -10.41 -4.44
C GLY A 35 9.49 -10.21 -4.00
N LEU A 36 9.29 -9.12 -3.26
CA LEU A 36 7.98 -8.62 -2.85
C LEU A 36 7.43 -7.64 -3.90
N TYR A 37 6.21 -7.89 -4.37
CA TYR A 37 5.55 -7.08 -5.39
C TYR A 37 4.33 -6.39 -4.78
N VAL A 38 4.30 -5.06 -4.85
CA VAL A 38 3.21 -4.25 -4.28
C VAL A 38 2.58 -3.37 -5.37
N ARG A 39 1.25 -3.37 -5.47
CA ARG A 39 0.50 -2.56 -6.44
C ARG A 39 -0.80 -2.01 -5.86
N PHE A 40 -0.96 -0.71 -5.92
CA PHE A 40 -2.21 -0.02 -5.56
C PHE A 40 -3.10 0.14 -6.80
N ALA A 41 -3.90 -0.88 -7.11
CA ALA A 41 -4.78 -0.86 -8.27
C ALA A 41 -6.09 -0.09 -7.99
N PRO A 42 -6.70 0.57 -9.00
CA PRO A 42 -6.25 0.77 -10.38
C PRO A 42 -5.32 1.99 -10.57
N LEU A 43 -4.98 2.76 -9.53
CA LEU A 43 -4.19 4.00 -9.66
C LEU A 43 -2.74 3.74 -10.10
N HIS A 44 -2.14 2.63 -9.68
CA HIS A 44 -0.83 2.16 -10.15
C HIS A 44 -0.98 1.09 -11.23
N ARG A 45 -0.39 1.36 -12.40
CA ARG A 45 -0.44 0.45 -13.56
C ARG A 45 0.46 -0.77 -13.39
N SER A 46 1.66 -0.59 -12.82
CA SER A 46 2.64 -1.66 -12.62
C SER A 46 2.86 -1.98 -11.14
N PHE A 47 3.38 -3.18 -10.88
CA PHE A 47 3.88 -3.53 -9.55
C PHE A 47 5.19 -2.80 -9.28
N ARG A 48 5.36 -2.36 -8.03
CA ARG A 48 6.67 -2.03 -7.49
C ARG A 48 7.27 -3.32 -6.94
N ARG A 49 8.37 -3.76 -7.54
CA ARG A 49 9.19 -4.88 -7.06
C ARG A 49 10.15 -4.37 -6.00
N VAL A 50 10.24 -5.11 -4.89
CA VAL A 50 11.28 -4.99 -3.88
C VAL A 50 12.06 -6.31 -3.88
N PRO A 51 13.28 -6.33 -4.44
CA PRO A 51 14.13 -7.53 -4.43
C PRO A 51 14.45 -7.97 -3.00
N TRP A 52 14.67 -9.27 -2.78
CA TRP A 52 14.98 -9.82 -1.45
C TRP A 52 16.26 -9.24 -0.88
N GLU A 53 17.25 -9.02 -1.72
CA GLU A 53 18.57 -8.46 -1.39
C GLU A 53 18.49 -7.01 -0.90
N ALA A 54 17.37 -6.32 -1.14
CA ALA A 54 17.14 -4.95 -0.69
C ALA A 54 16.27 -4.87 0.57
N ILE A 55 15.95 -5.99 1.21
CA ILE A 55 15.15 -6.06 2.43
C ILE A 55 16.05 -6.45 3.59
N ASP A 56 16.22 -5.53 4.54
CA ASP A 56 17.04 -5.78 5.74
C ASP A 56 16.23 -6.47 6.83
N SER A 57 14.97 -6.07 7.01
CA SER A 57 14.10 -6.63 8.05
C SER A 57 12.62 -6.47 7.74
N VAL A 58 11.81 -7.33 8.35
CA VAL A 58 10.36 -7.42 8.11
C VAL A 58 9.61 -7.65 9.41
N GLU A 59 8.71 -6.73 9.74
CA GLU A 59 7.95 -6.76 10.98
C GLU A 59 6.46 -6.56 10.76
N SER A 60 5.64 -7.34 11.46
CA SER A 60 4.20 -7.10 11.57
C SER A 60 3.95 -5.95 12.53
N VAL A 61 3.32 -4.87 12.06
CA VAL A 61 3.15 -3.64 12.84
C VAL A 61 1.68 -3.22 12.94
N THR A 62 1.37 -2.54 14.04
CA THR A 62 0.13 -1.78 14.22
C THR A 62 0.47 -0.29 14.22
N TYR A 63 -0.26 0.50 13.44
CA TYR A 63 -0.02 1.93 13.26
C TYR A 63 -1.35 2.68 13.19
N ARG A 64 -1.31 4.02 13.30
CA ARG A 64 -2.50 4.89 13.28
C ARG A 64 -2.57 5.65 11.96
N PRO A 65 -3.20 5.11 10.90
CA PRO A 65 -3.15 5.67 9.54
C PRO A 65 -3.48 7.16 9.46
N LEU A 66 -4.50 7.64 10.18
CA LEU A 66 -4.87 9.06 10.19
C LEU A 66 -3.83 9.95 10.88
N ARG A 67 -3.26 9.52 12.01
CA ARG A 67 -2.31 10.33 12.79
C ARG A 67 -0.88 10.21 12.25
N GLU A 68 -0.46 9.01 11.89
CA GLU A 68 0.91 8.69 11.52
C GLU A 68 1.16 8.81 10.02
N TYR A 69 0.15 8.73 9.15
CA TYR A 69 0.32 8.79 7.69
C TYR A 69 -0.64 9.78 7.00
N GLY A 70 -1.52 10.43 7.76
CA GLY A 70 -2.49 11.39 7.27
C GLY A 70 -3.68 10.76 6.53
N GLY A 71 -3.87 9.44 6.66
CA GLY A 71 -4.98 8.67 6.10
C GLY A 71 -4.56 7.55 5.14
N TRP A 72 -5.53 7.10 4.34
CA TRP A 72 -5.40 5.97 3.42
C TRP A 72 -4.81 6.39 2.07
N GLY A 73 -4.38 5.40 1.29
CA GLY A 73 -3.78 5.54 -0.03
C GLY A 73 -2.28 5.29 -0.02
N ILE A 74 -1.59 6.04 -0.88
CA ILE A 74 -0.14 5.98 -1.05
C ILE A 74 0.45 7.23 -0.42
N ARG A 75 1.26 7.06 0.61
CA ARG A 75 1.79 8.17 1.41
C ARG A 75 3.30 8.17 1.36
N TRP A 76 3.84 9.26 0.84
CA TRP A 76 5.27 9.50 0.77
C TRP A 76 5.70 10.30 2.00
N ARG A 77 6.58 9.72 2.80
CA ARG A 77 7.28 10.40 3.90
C ARG A 77 8.78 10.44 3.61
N PRO A 78 9.54 11.33 4.29
CA PRO A 78 10.98 11.44 4.08
C PRO A 78 11.76 10.12 4.21
N ALA A 79 11.38 9.22 5.10
CA ALA A 79 12.04 7.93 5.31
C ALA A 79 11.24 6.71 4.81
N THR A 80 9.92 6.85 4.61
CA THR A 80 9.02 5.69 4.41
C THR A 80 8.00 5.97 3.32
N ILE A 81 7.62 4.94 2.56
CA ILE A 81 6.45 4.93 1.68
C ILE A 81 5.43 3.98 2.28
N ALA A 82 4.22 4.47 2.52
CA ALA A 82 3.12 3.64 3.01
C ALA A 82 2.08 3.40 1.92
N PHE A 83 1.79 2.13 1.65
CA PHE A 83 0.67 1.69 0.84
C PHE A 83 -0.39 1.11 1.76
N ASN A 84 -1.57 1.71 1.77
CA ASN A 84 -2.62 1.25 2.66
C ASN A 84 -4.01 1.59 2.11
N VAL A 85 -4.92 0.62 2.04
CA VAL A 85 -6.31 0.86 1.61
C VAL A 85 -7.25 0.97 2.80
N SER A 86 -6.96 0.27 3.90
CA SER A 86 -7.83 0.17 5.06
C SER A 86 -7.13 -0.52 6.23
N GLY A 87 -7.60 -0.28 7.46
CA GLY A 87 -7.12 -0.96 8.67
C GLY A 87 -5.82 -0.39 9.27
N SER A 88 -5.58 -0.65 10.54
CA SER A 88 -4.47 -0.08 11.29
C SER A 88 -3.26 -1.02 11.42
N ARG A 89 -3.17 -2.02 10.52
CA ARG A 89 -2.17 -3.08 10.59
C ARG A 89 -1.51 -3.30 9.23
N GLY A 90 -0.30 -3.86 9.25
CA GLY A 90 0.47 -4.11 8.04
C GLY A 90 1.83 -4.70 8.34
N VAL A 91 2.66 -4.75 7.31
CA VAL A 91 4.04 -5.17 7.40
C VAL A 91 4.93 -3.97 7.12
N TYR A 92 5.89 -3.73 8.00
CA TYR A 92 6.96 -2.76 7.82
C TYR A 92 8.18 -3.49 7.28
N VAL A 93 8.73 -2.99 6.18
CA VAL A 93 9.88 -3.54 5.48
C VAL A 93 10.97 -2.49 5.51
N THR A 94 12.05 -2.77 6.24
CA THR A 94 13.25 -1.93 6.30
C THR A 94 14.12 -2.24 5.09
N ARG A 95 14.67 -1.20 4.45
CA ARG A 95 15.41 -1.35 3.19
C ARG A 95 16.72 -0.59 3.23
N SER A 96 17.76 -1.19 2.65
CA SER A 96 19.14 -0.73 2.79
C SER A 96 19.44 0.52 1.97
N ASP A 97 18.94 0.57 0.73
CA ASP A 97 19.27 1.61 -0.27
C ASP A 97 18.05 2.41 -0.77
N ASP A 98 16.90 2.31 -0.10
CA ASP A 98 15.69 3.02 -0.49
C ASP A 98 14.86 3.35 0.77
N ARG A 99 13.77 4.09 0.59
CA ARG A 99 12.81 4.34 1.66
C ARG A 99 12.21 3.02 2.14
N ASP A 100 12.01 2.94 3.44
CA ASP A 100 11.26 1.86 4.08
C ASP A 100 9.86 1.78 3.48
N LEU A 101 9.26 0.59 3.56
CA LEU A 101 7.98 0.31 2.96
C LEU A 101 7.00 -0.22 4.01
N LEU A 102 5.92 0.51 4.22
CA LEU A 102 4.77 0.02 4.98
C LEU A 102 3.71 -0.50 4.01
N VAL A 103 3.35 -1.78 4.14
CA VAL A 103 2.29 -2.43 3.36
C VAL A 103 1.13 -2.77 4.29
N GLY A 104 0.02 -2.06 4.16
CA GLY A 104 -1.21 -2.35 4.90
C GLY A 104 -1.75 -3.74 4.56
N SER A 105 -2.12 -4.50 5.59
CA SER A 105 -2.66 -5.85 5.45
C SER A 105 -3.64 -6.17 6.57
N LEU A 106 -4.72 -6.87 6.25
CA LEU A 106 -5.62 -7.44 7.26
C LEU A 106 -5.02 -8.67 7.95
N ARG A 107 -4.02 -9.29 7.33
CA ARG A 107 -3.29 -10.48 7.81
C ARG A 107 -1.77 -10.18 7.82
N PRO A 108 -1.31 -9.27 8.70
CA PRO A 108 0.09 -8.83 8.69
C PRO A 108 1.08 -9.95 9.03
N ASP A 109 0.73 -10.84 9.96
CA ASP A 109 1.63 -11.90 10.44
C ASP A 109 1.85 -12.99 9.39
N GLU A 110 0.79 -13.36 8.66
CA GLU A 110 0.86 -14.28 7.50
C GLU A 110 1.76 -13.68 6.41
N LEU A 111 1.56 -12.40 6.07
CA LEU A 111 2.35 -11.73 5.05
C LEU A 111 3.82 -11.60 5.46
N ALA A 112 4.11 -11.20 6.70
CA ALA A 112 5.48 -11.10 7.21
C ALA A 112 6.18 -12.46 7.19
N THR A 113 5.47 -13.54 7.52
CA THR A 113 6.01 -14.90 7.47
C THR A 113 6.29 -15.35 6.04
N ALA A 114 5.40 -15.08 5.10
CA ALA A 114 5.62 -15.38 3.69
C ALA A 114 6.83 -14.63 3.12
N ILE A 115 7.01 -13.36 3.49
CA ILE A 115 8.17 -12.57 3.07
C ILE A 115 9.45 -13.15 3.66
N ARG A 116 9.49 -13.44 4.98
CA ARG A 116 10.66 -14.04 5.63
C ARG A 116 11.06 -15.37 4.99
N HIS A 117 10.08 -16.19 4.61
CA HIS A 117 10.35 -17.44 3.88
C HIS A 117 11.03 -17.17 2.53
N GLY A 118 10.49 -16.25 1.73
CA GLY A 118 11.08 -15.89 0.44
C GLY A 118 12.47 -15.28 0.54
N MET A 119 12.78 -14.57 1.63
CA MET A 119 14.14 -14.08 1.90
C MET A 119 15.12 -15.23 2.16
N HIS A 120 14.75 -16.21 2.98
CA HIS A 120 15.61 -17.37 3.25
C HIS A 120 15.86 -18.23 2.01
N GLU A 121 14.85 -18.45 1.18
CA GLU A 121 15.00 -19.21 -0.08
C GLU A 121 15.95 -18.54 -1.08
N ALA A 122 16.18 -17.23 -0.97
CA ALA A 122 17.07 -16.49 -1.87
C ALA A 122 18.54 -16.52 -1.42
N GLU A 123 18.80 -16.91 -0.17
CA GLU A 123 20.15 -17.05 0.40
C GLU A 123 20.76 -18.44 0.13
N GLU A 124 19.93 -19.43 -0.23
CA GLU A 124 20.32 -20.80 -0.59
C GLU A 124 20.74 -20.94 -2.07
#